data_AF-A0A0N4WRD9-F1
#
_entry.id   AF-A0A0N4WRD9-F1
#
_cell.length_a   1.000
_cell.length_b   1.000
_cell.length_c   1.000
_cell.angle_alpha   90.00
_cell.angle_beta   90.00
_cell.angle_gamma   90.00
#
_symmetry.space_group_name_H-M   'P 1'
#
loop_
_entity.id
_entity.type
_entity.pdbx_description
1 polymer ?
#
loop_
_entity_poly.entity_id
_entity_poly.type
_entity_poly.pdbx_seq_one_letter_code
_entity_poly.pdbx_strand_id
1 'polypeptide(L)'
;MDQFQALIEPGRQFAKDSIRLVKRCTKPDRKEYQKIAVATAIGFAIMGFIGFFSNIMVRAVVLFSGKRKSGKDYCSEKLKAALSPLKVSIHGVSHSLKALYAQDHGLNYSELVSDGPYKEIHRANMIRWGEGVRNAQPDYFCRVTIPPDCTDDVVIISDCRRPTDIEYFQSHYNTLKVRVTASDEERQRRGFVFVDGIDDMPSECALDDYPHDMIIVNDSSCDLDDQLSSVVQNIKRVL
;
A
#
# COMPACT_ATOMS: atom_id res chain seq x y z
N MET A 1 48.90 48.82 21.44
CA MET A 1 47.94 48.00 22.22
C MET A 1 47.38 46.83 21.38
N ASP A 2 47.61 46.79 20.07
CA ASP A 2 47.06 45.75 19.17
C ASP A 2 47.76 44.39 19.23
N GLN A 3 49.01 44.33 19.69
CA GLN A 3 49.79 43.08 19.74
C GLN A 3 49.34 42.15 20.89
N PHE A 4 48.78 42.72 21.96
CA PHE A 4 48.21 41.95 23.08
C PHE A 4 46.84 41.34 22.72
N GLN A 5 46.05 42.04 21.89
CA GLN A 5 44.75 41.54 21.42
C GLN A 5 44.89 40.25 20.59
N ALA A 6 45.92 40.19 19.72
CA ALA A 6 46.21 39.05 18.85
C ALA A 6 46.61 37.77 19.60
N LEU A 7 47.07 37.87 20.85
CA LEU A 7 47.41 36.72 21.69
C LEU A 7 46.21 36.26 22.55
N ILE A 8 45.29 37.18 22.88
CA ILE A 8 44.12 36.92 23.74
C ILE A 8 43.00 36.22 22.95
N GLU A 9 42.80 36.56 21.67
CA GLU A 9 41.81 35.91 20.82
C GLU A 9 41.97 34.39 20.67
N PRO A 10 43.15 33.85 20.33
CA PRO A 10 43.34 32.39 20.25
C PRO A 10 43.14 31.71 21.61
N GLY A 11 43.53 32.33 22.73
CA GLY A 11 43.27 31.80 24.07
C GLY A 11 41.77 31.77 24.42
N ARG A 12 41.02 32.79 24.03
CA ARG A 12 39.56 32.86 24.24
C ARG A 12 38.82 31.85 23.36
N GLN A 13 39.30 31.61 22.14
CA GLN A 13 38.79 30.59 21.24
C GLN A 13 39.07 29.18 21.78
N PHE A 14 40.29 28.92 22.24
CA PHE A 14 40.67 27.66 22.88
C PHE A 14 39.84 27.36 24.14
N ALA A 15 39.56 28.38 24.97
CA ALA A 15 38.69 28.22 26.14
C ALA A 15 37.25 27.85 25.75
N LYS A 16 36.69 28.48 24.70
CA LYS A 16 35.36 28.13 24.18
C LYS A 16 35.31 26.70 23.65
N ASP A 17 36.33 26.29 22.90
CA ASP A 17 36.40 24.96 22.31
C ASP A 17 36.65 23.87 23.38
N SER A 18 37.43 24.19 24.43
CA SER A 18 37.61 23.32 25.59
C SER A 18 36.31 23.11 26.37
N ILE A 19 35.55 24.19 26.62
CA ILE A 19 34.24 24.09 27.29
C ILE A 19 33.26 23.29 26.42
N ARG A 20 33.29 23.48 25.10
CA ARG A 20 32.44 22.73 24.16
C ARG A 20 32.80 21.24 24.12
N LEU A 21 34.09 20.91 24.19
CA LEU A 21 34.57 19.53 24.27
C LEU A 21 34.11 18.85 25.56
N VAL A 22 34.29 19.51 26.72
CA VAL A 22 33.83 18.99 28.02
C VAL A 22 32.31 18.77 28.03
N LYS A 23 31.53 19.71 27.47
CA LYS A 23 30.07 19.57 27.32
C LYS A 23 29.66 18.43 26.38
N ARG A 24 30.48 18.10 25.37
CA ARG A 24 30.27 16.92 24.50
C ARG A 24 30.64 15.60 25.19
N CYS A 25 31.58 15.63 26.12
CA CYS A 25 32.05 14.46 26.85
C CYS A 25 31.33 14.23 28.20
N THR A 26 30.44 15.14 28.62
CA THR A 26 29.64 14.96 29.84
C THR A 26 28.51 13.99 29.55
N LYS A 27 28.45 12.88 30.30
CA LYS A 27 27.30 11.96 30.24
C LYS A 27 26.03 12.75 30.56
N PRO A 28 24.93 12.56 29.80
CA PRO A 28 23.67 13.20 30.11
C PRO A 28 23.27 12.90 31.55
N ASP A 29 22.84 13.92 32.29
CA ASP A 29 22.36 13.73 33.65
C ASP A 29 21.09 12.86 33.64
N ARG A 30 20.75 12.22 34.78
CA ARG A 30 19.57 11.36 34.91
C ARG A 30 18.29 12.04 34.43
N LYS A 31 18.18 13.37 34.65
CA LYS A 31 17.06 14.20 34.18
C LYS A 31 17.01 14.36 32.66
N GLU A 32 18.18 14.51 32.00
CA GLU A 32 18.25 14.59 30.54
C GLU A 32 17.95 13.24 29.90
N TYR A 33 18.50 12.16 30.46
CA TYR A 33 18.18 10.80 30.02
C TYR A 33 16.70 10.48 30.15
N GLN A 34 16.05 10.87 31.26
CA GLN A 34 14.60 10.70 31.43
C GLN A 34 13.81 11.48 30.38
N LYS A 35 14.18 12.72 30.06
CA LYS A 35 13.50 13.49 29.00
C LYS A 35 13.61 12.82 27.64
N ILE A 36 14.79 12.33 27.28
CA ILE A 36 15.02 11.60 26.03
C ILE A 36 14.20 10.31 26.01
N ALA A 37 14.28 9.51 27.08
CA ALA A 37 13.53 8.25 27.18
C ALA A 37 12.01 8.46 27.12
N VAL A 38 11.49 9.50 27.80
CA VAL A 38 10.07 9.86 27.74
C VAL A 38 9.67 10.33 26.34
N ALA A 39 10.46 11.19 25.69
CA ALA A 39 10.19 11.64 24.33
C ALA A 39 10.17 10.46 23.34
N THR A 40 11.13 9.54 23.45
CA THR A 40 11.16 8.31 22.65
C THR A 40 9.97 7.40 22.95
N ALA A 41 9.62 7.20 24.22
CA ALA A 41 8.45 6.40 24.62
C ALA A 41 7.14 6.97 24.11
N ILE A 42 6.96 8.30 24.18
CA ILE A 42 5.81 9.00 23.59
C ILE A 42 5.81 8.83 22.07
N GLY A 43 6.97 8.94 21.41
CA GLY A 43 7.08 8.69 19.97
C GLY A 43 6.64 7.28 19.57
N PHE A 44 7.09 6.25 20.31
CA PHE A 44 6.63 4.87 20.10
C PHE A 44 5.14 4.69 20.39
N ALA A 45 4.63 5.33 21.44
CA ALA A 45 3.21 5.29 21.77
C ALA A 45 2.35 5.92 20.66
N ILE A 46 2.73 7.10 20.15
CA ILE A 46 1.99 7.77 19.07
C ILE A 46 2.07 6.96 17.77
N MET A 47 3.26 6.47 17.38
CA MET A 47 3.43 5.63 16.19
C MET A 47 2.59 4.34 16.29
N GLY A 48 2.59 3.68 17.46
CA GLY A 48 1.76 2.49 17.69
C GLY A 48 0.27 2.80 17.74
N PHE A 49 -0.13 3.94 18.32
CA PHE A 49 -1.52 4.35 18.44
C PHE A 49 -2.11 4.72 17.08
N ILE A 50 -1.39 5.46 16.23
CA ILE A 50 -1.84 5.78 14.88
C ILE A 50 -2.06 4.49 14.07
N GLY A 51 -1.11 3.54 14.11
CA GLY A 51 -1.25 2.27 13.40
C GLY A 51 -2.36 1.36 13.93
N PHE A 52 -2.75 1.50 15.21
CA PHE A 52 -3.87 0.75 15.79
C PHE A 52 -5.23 1.38 15.46
N PHE A 53 -5.34 2.71 15.52
CA PHE A 53 -6.61 3.41 15.28
C PHE A 53 -6.98 3.57 13.81
N SER A 54 -6.01 3.57 12.88
CA SER A 54 -6.29 3.54 11.45
C SER A 54 -7.11 2.30 11.04
N ASN A 55 -6.93 1.18 11.72
CA ASN A 55 -7.69 -0.05 11.46
C ASN A 55 -9.13 0.00 12.00
N ILE A 56 -9.46 0.96 12.86
CA ILE A 56 -10.80 1.09 13.46
C ILE A 56 -11.73 1.94 12.58
N MET A 57 -11.19 2.83 11.73
CA MET A 57 -12.03 3.74 10.93
C MET A 57 -12.61 3.08 9.68
N VAL A 58 -11.86 2.17 9.05
CA VAL A 58 -12.33 1.43 7.88
C VAL A 58 -13.28 0.32 8.34
N ARG A 59 -14.56 0.42 7.97
CA ARG A 59 -15.60 -0.51 8.43
C ARG A 59 -15.60 -1.82 7.64
N ALA A 60 -15.32 -1.75 6.34
CA ALA A 60 -15.22 -2.94 5.49
C ALA A 60 -14.18 -2.76 4.38
N VAL A 61 -13.51 -3.86 4.01
CA VAL A 61 -12.57 -3.92 2.90
C VAL A 61 -13.06 -4.93 1.84
N VAL A 62 -13.27 -4.47 0.61
CA VAL A 62 -13.69 -5.33 -0.51
C VAL A 62 -12.47 -5.72 -1.32
N LEU A 63 -12.18 -7.02 -1.38
CA LEU A 63 -11.02 -7.56 -2.05
C LEU A 63 -11.40 -8.02 -3.45
N PHE A 64 -11.00 -7.28 -4.47
CA PHE A 64 -11.21 -7.63 -5.87
C PHE A 64 -10.04 -8.46 -6.40
N SER A 65 -10.38 -9.57 -7.04
CA SER A 65 -9.44 -10.33 -7.84
C SER A 65 -10.05 -10.63 -9.21
N GLY A 66 -9.20 -10.84 -10.22
CA GLY A 66 -9.65 -11.15 -11.57
C GLY A 66 -8.50 -11.19 -12.55
N LYS A 67 -8.61 -12.07 -13.54
CA LYS A 67 -7.61 -12.20 -14.61
C LYS A 67 -7.57 -10.95 -15.48
N ARG A 68 -6.45 -10.76 -16.16
CA ARG A 68 -6.30 -9.71 -17.18
C ARG A 68 -7.47 -9.73 -18.18
N LYS A 69 -7.97 -8.52 -18.45
CA LYS A 69 -9.13 -8.22 -19.33
C LYS A 69 -10.48 -8.81 -18.89
N SER A 70 -10.62 -9.30 -17.65
CA SER A 70 -11.94 -9.64 -17.10
C SER A 70 -12.82 -8.42 -16.81
N GLY A 71 -12.23 -7.22 -16.78
CA GLY A 71 -12.94 -5.97 -16.50
C GLY A 71 -13.11 -5.68 -15.01
N LYS A 72 -12.22 -6.21 -14.16
CA LYS A 72 -12.25 -5.94 -12.72
C LYS A 72 -12.22 -4.45 -12.37
N ASP A 73 -11.38 -3.66 -13.07
CA ASP A 73 -11.22 -2.23 -12.78
C ASP A 73 -12.51 -1.47 -13.09
N TYR A 74 -13.18 -1.85 -14.18
CA TYR A 74 -14.50 -1.35 -14.53
C TYR A 74 -15.55 -1.71 -13.47
N CYS A 75 -15.54 -2.97 -12.99
CA CYS A 75 -16.46 -3.41 -11.94
C CYS A 75 -16.21 -2.71 -10.60
N SER A 76 -14.95 -2.46 -10.22
CA SER A 76 -14.62 -1.75 -8.97
C SER A 76 -15.06 -0.29 -9.01
N GLU A 77 -14.90 0.40 -10.14
CA GLU A 77 -15.37 1.78 -10.31
C GLU A 77 -16.90 1.87 -10.29
N LYS A 78 -17.58 0.93 -10.97
CA LYS A 78 -19.05 0.84 -10.89
C LYS A 78 -19.53 0.55 -9.47
N LEU A 79 -18.88 -0.37 -8.76
CA LEU A 79 -19.23 -0.70 -7.37
C LEU A 79 -19.07 0.52 -6.46
N LYS A 80 -17.96 1.26 -6.61
CA LYS A 80 -17.73 2.51 -5.88
C LYS A 80 -18.86 3.51 -6.12
N ALA A 81 -19.31 3.68 -7.36
CA ALA A 81 -20.44 4.53 -7.67
C ALA A 81 -21.76 4.02 -7.05
N ALA A 82 -22.01 2.71 -7.08
CA ALA A 82 -23.21 2.07 -6.54
C ALA A 82 -23.29 2.09 -4.99
N LEU A 83 -22.15 2.23 -4.31
CA LEU A 83 -22.07 2.33 -2.85
C LEU A 83 -22.41 3.73 -2.30
N SER A 84 -22.62 4.73 -3.17
CA SER A 84 -23.09 6.07 -2.77
C SER A 84 -24.36 5.97 -1.90
N PRO A 85 -24.46 6.70 -0.77
CA PRO A 85 -23.65 7.84 -0.34
C PRO A 85 -22.44 7.51 0.57
N LEU A 86 -22.04 6.24 0.71
CA LEU A 86 -20.87 5.88 1.54
C LEU A 86 -19.59 6.50 0.99
N LYS A 87 -18.63 6.81 1.88
CA LYS A 87 -17.29 7.20 1.47
C LYS A 87 -16.51 5.95 1.06
N VAL A 88 -16.09 5.90 -0.20
CA VAL A 88 -15.41 4.73 -0.77
C VAL A 88 -14.16 5.14 -1.54
N SER A 89 -13.05 4.47 -1.25
CA SER A 89 -11.78 4.62 -1.97
C SER A 89 -11.35 3.30 -2.62
N ILE A 90 -10.57 3.41 -3.70
CA ILE A 90 -9.99 2.26 -4.40
C ILE A 90 -8.47 2.38 -4.26
N HIS A 91 -7.86 1.31 -3.74
CA HIS A 91 -6.43 1.18 -3.57
C HIS A 91 -5.96 -0.09 -4.27
N GLY A 92 -4.68 -0.11 -4.67
CA GLY A 92 -4.08 -1.28 -5.27
C GLY A 92 -2.71 -1.58 -4.68
N VAL A 93 -2.46 -2.84 -4.36
CA VAL A 93 -1.19 -3.34 -3.85
C VAL A 93 -0.06 -3.08 -4.87
N SER A 94 -0.37 -3.09 -6.18
CA SER A 94 0.58 -2.73 -7.23
C SER A 94 0.96 -1.25 -7.20
N HIS A 95 0.10 -0.35 -6.69
CA HIS A 95 0.47 1.06 -6.52
C HIS A 95 1.49 1.21 -5.41
N SER A 96 1.28 0.54 -4.27
CA SER A 96 2.24 0.51 -3.17
C SER A 96 3.58 -0.11 -3.58
N LEU A 97 3.55 -1.19 -4.37
CA LEU A 97 4.75 -1.77 -4.97
C LEU A 97 5.53 -0.73 -5.80
N LYS A 98 4.86 -0.03 -6.71
CA LYS A 98 5.47 1.00 -7.57
C LYS A 98 6.04 2.16 -6.75
N ALA A 99 5.31 2.62 -5.73
CA ALA A 99 5.74 3.71 -4.87
C ALA A 99 7.03 3.36 -4.12
N LEU A 100 7.07 2.18 -3.52
CA LEU A 100 8.24 1.68 -2.78
C LEU A 100 9.42 1.40 -3.72
N TYR A 101 9.16 0.79 -4.88
CA TYR A 101 10.20 0.54 -5.88
C TYR A 101 10.82 1.84 -6.39
N ALA A 102 9.99 2.85 -6.69
CA ALA A 102 10.46 4.15 -7.12
C ALA A 102 11.29 4.86 -6.04
N GLN A 103 10.87 4.76 -4.78
CA GLN A 103 11.62 5.31 -3.65
C GLN A 103 12.99 4.64 -3.48
N ASP A 104 13.05 3.30 -3.53
CA ASP A 104 14.27 2.51 -3.33
C ASP A 104 15.30 2.73 -4.46
N HIS A 105 14.81 2.94 -5.70
CA HIS A 105 15.65 3.07 -6.89
C HIS A 105 15.83 4.53 -7.36
N GLY A 106 15.30 5.51 -6.63
CA GLY A 106 15.37 6.93 -6.99
C GLY A 106 14.67 7.26 -8.32
N LEU A 107 13.57 6.57 -8.63
CA LEU A 107 12.81 6.74 -9.87
C LEU A 107 11.65 7.73 -9.69
N ASN A 108 11.15 8.26 -10.81
CA ASN A 108 9.96 9.11 -10.80
C ASN A 108 8.68 8.25 -10.71
N TYR A 109 8.04 8.26 -9.55
CA TYR A 109 6.80 7.52 -9.31
C TYR A 109 5.68 7.88 -10.29
N SER A 110 5.51 9.17 -10.60
CA SER A 110 4.45 9.64 -11.50
C SER A 110 4.58 9.05 -12.91
N GLU A 111 5.81 8.92 -13.40
CA GLU A 111 6.09 8.29 -14.70
C GLU A 111 5.93 6.77 -14.63
N LEU A 112 6.29 6.13 -13.51
CA LEU A 112 6.17 4.68 -13.31
C LEU A 112 4.71 4.20 -13.22
N VAL A 113 3.81 5.06 -12.74
CA VAL A 113 2.37 4.77 -12.70
C VAL A 113 1.71 4.97 -14.06
N SER A 114 2.23 5.90 -14.89
CA SER A 114 1.71 6.21 -16.22
C SER A 114 1.83 5.07 -17.24
N ASP A 115 1.02 5.09 -18.29
CA ASP A 115 1.03 4.08 -19.38
C ASP A 115 2.09 4.35 -20.46
N GLY A 116 3.26 4.82 -20.04
CA GLY A 116 4.38 5.14 -20.93
C GLY A 116 5.42 4.01 -21.10
N PRO A 117 6.34 4.16 -22.07
CA PRO A 117 7.45 3.22 -22.28
C PRO A 117 8.37 3.10 -21.04
N TYR A 118 8.44 4.17 -20.23
CA TYR A 118 9.18 4.21 -18.98
C TYR A 118 8.78 3.08 -18.01
N LYS A 119 7.48 2.84 -17.86
CA LYS A 119 6.94 1.76 -17.04
C LYS A 119 7.36 0.39 -17.55
N GLU A 120 7.34 0.18 -18.86
CA GLU A 120 7.66 -1.11 -19.46
C GLU A 120 9.15 -1.45 -19.36
N ILE A 121 10.04 -0.45 -19.41
CA ILE A 121 11.49 -0.64 -19.15
C ILE A 121 11.75 -1.22 -17.76
N HIS A 122 11.03 -0.73 -16.75
CA HIS A 122 11.24 -1.12 -15.36
C HIS A 122 10.37 -2.29 -14.89
N ARG A 123 9.38 -2.71 -15.69
CA ARG A 123 8.37 -3.69 -15.29
C ARG A 123 8.96 -5.02 -14.83
N ALA A 124 9.86 -5.60 -15.61
CA ALA A 124 10.46 -6.90 -15.30
C ALA A 124 11.29 -6.85 -14.00
N ASN A 125 12.10 -5.80 -13.83
CA ASN A 125 12.93 -5.61 -12.63
C ASN A 125 12.05 -5.34 -11.39
N MET A 126 11.00 -4.54 -11.54
CA MET A 126 10.05 -4.26 -10.46
C MET A 126 9.31 -5.50 -10.00
N ILE A 127 8.86 -6.37 -10.92
CA ILE A 127 8.22 -7.64 -10.57
C ILE A 127 9.21 -8.53 -9.82
N ARG A 128 10.44 -8.68 -10.35
CA ARG A 128 11.47 -9.51 -9.72
C ARG A 128 11.83 -9.01 -8.31
N TRP A 129 11.98 -7.69 -8.16
CA TRP A 129 12.24 -7.06 -6.86
C TRP A 129 11.05 -7.28 -5.90
N GLY A 130 9.83 -7.07 -6.37
CA GLY A 130 8.61 -7.26 -5.58
C GLY A 130 8.43 -8.69 -5.10
N GLU A 131 8.67 -9.70 -5.95
CA GLU A 131 8.65 -11.11 -5.55
C GLU A 131 9.75 -11.42 -4.52
N GLY A 132 10.94 -10.83 -4.67
CA GLY A 132 12.02 -10.93 -3.67
C GLY A 132 11.61 -10.40 -2.30
N VAL A 133 10.98 -9.23 -2.26
CA VAL A 133 10.45 -8.64 -1.01
C VAL A 133 9.34 -9.51 -0.43
N ARG A 134 8.42 -10.02 -1.24
CA ARG A 134 7.32 -10.89 -0.78
C ARG A 134 7.80 -12.22 -0.21
N ASN A 135 8.86 -12.80 -0.76
CA ASN A 135 9.44 -14.02 -0.24
C ASN A 135 10.01 -13.84 1.18
N ALA A 136 10.52 -12.65 1.50
CA ALA A 136 10.98 -12.32 2.85
C ALA A 136 9.84 -11.86 3.77
N GLN A 137 8.91 -11.04 3.24
CA GLN A 137 7.80 -10.42 3.95
C GLN A 137 6.54 -10.37 3.06
N PRO A 138 5.68 -11.41 3.10
CA PRO A 138 4.55 -11.56 2.18
C PRO A 138 3.54 -10.40 2.20
N ASP A 139 3.39 -9.77 3.36
CA ASP A 139 2.43 -8.72 3.66
C ASP A 139 2.99 -7.29 3.50
N TYR A 140 4.26 -7.14 3.09
CA TYR A 140 4.96 -5.84 3.07
C TYR A 140 4.21 -4.75 2.31
N PHE A 141 3.75 -5.06 1.10
CA PHE A 141 3.02 -4.11 0.26
C PHE A 141 1.59 -3.86 0.76
N CYS A 142 0.97 -4.87 1.38
CA CYS A 142 -0.39 -4.78 1.90
C CYS A 142 -0.47 -3.81 3.10
N ARG A 143 0.56 -3.81 3.97
CA ARG A 143 0.68 -2.90 5.13
C ARG A 143 0.67 -1.41 4.77
N VAL A 144 1.03 -1.07 3.54
CA VAL A 144 1.10 0.32 3.07
C VAL A 144 0.10 0.60 1.94
N THR A 145 -0.86 -0.31 1.71
CA THR A 145 -1.87 -0.15 0.66
C THR A 145 -2.97 0.82 1.07
N ILE A 146 -3.46 0.69 2.31
CA ILE A 146 -4.46 1.59 2.88
C ILE A 146 -3.71 2.69 3.64
N PRO A 147 -3.92 3.99 3.31
CA PRO A 147 -3.32 5.08 4.06
C PRO A 147 -3.73 5.05 5.54
N PRO A 148 -2.82 5.34 6.48
CA PRO A 148 -3.13 5.32 7.91
C PRO A 148 -4.16 6.39 8.33
N ASP A 149 -4.33 7.43 7.52
CA ASP A 149 -5.32 8.51 7.70
C ASP A 149 -6.60 8.28 6.89
N CYS A 150 -6.79 7.09 6.31
CA CYS A 150 -8.02 6.74 5.61
C CYS A 150 -9.22 6.74 6.57
N THR A 151 -10.25 7.51 6.22
CA THR A 151 -11.49 7.64 6.99
C THR A 151 -12.73 7.21 6.20
N ASP A 152 -12.50 6.39 5.17
CA ASP A 152 -13.55 5.89 4.29
C ASP A 152 -14.32 4.75 4.95
N ASP A 153 -15.63 4.69 4.69
CA ASP A 153 -16.50 3.62 5.22
C ASP A 153 -16.10 2.26 4.62
N VAL A 154 -15.81 2.25 3.31
CA VAL A 154 -15.45 1.05 2.54
C VAL A 154 -14.18 1.32 1.74
N VAL A 155 -13.23 0.40 1.81
CA VAL A 155 -12.02 0.42 0.97
C VAL A 155 -12.06 -0.74 -0.01
N ILE A 156 -11.87 -0.47 -1.30
CA ILE A 156 -11.78 -1.51 -2.34
C ILE A 156 -10.31 -1.73 -2.67
N ILE A 157 -9.82 -2.96 -2.53
CA ILE A 157 -8.50 -3.38 -3.02
C ILE A 157 -8.67 -4.00 -4.41
N SER A 158 -8.26 -3.30 -5.46
CA SER A 158 -8.60 -3.63 -6.86
C SER A 158 -7.78 -4.77 -7.48
N ASP A 159 -6.63 -5.11 -6.91
CA ASP A 159 -5.60 -5.92 -7.55
C ASP A 159 -4.97 -6.97 -6.64
N CYS A 160 -5.78 -7.66 -5.84
CA CYS A 160 -5.33 -8.88 -5.16
C CYS A 160 -4.93 -9.94 -6.20
N ARG A 161 -3.69 -10.42 -6.09
CA ARG A 161 -3.12 -11.43 -7.01
C ARG A 161 -2.63 -12.67 -6.28
N ARG A 162 -2.45 -12.61 -4.97
CA ARG A 162 -1.91 -13.72 -4.16
C ARG A 162 -2.85 -14.07 -3.02
N PRO A 163 -2.91 -15.35 -2.60
CA PRO A 163 -3.56 -15.75 -1.35
C PRO A 163 -3.09 -14.95 -0.14
N THR A 164 -1.79 -14.67 -0.06
CA THR A 164 -1.18 -13.88 1.03
C THR A 164 -1.69 -12.44 1.10
N ASP A 165 -2.06 -11.84 -0.05
CA ASP A 165 -2.67 -10.50 -0.05
C ASP A 165 -4.04 -10.58 0.64
N ILE A 166 -4.84 -11.59 0.29
CA ILE A 166 -6.18 -11.80 0.86
C ILE A 166 -6.08 -12.10 2.36
N GLU A 167 -5.22 -13.04 2.75
CA GLU A 167 -5.01 -13.44 4.14
C GLU A 167 -4.63 -12.25 5.03
N TYR A 168 -3.77 -11.36 4.54
CA TYR A 168 -3.40 -10.15 5.28
C TYR A 168 -4.62 -9.26 5.56
N PHE A 169 -5.42 -8.92 4.55
CA PHE A 169 -6.57 -8.05 4.76
C PHE A 169 -7.65 -8.73 5.60
N GLN A 170 -7.84 -10.05 5.44
CA GLN A 170 -8.78 -10.83 6.24
C GLN A 170 -8.40 -10.86 7.73
N SER A 171 -7.10 -10.87 8.05
CA SER A 171 -6.67 -10.88 9.45
C SER A 171 -6.74 -9.52 10.14
N HIS A 172 -6.89 -8.42 9.38
CA HIS A 172 -6.85 -7.05 9.90
C HIS A 172 -8.17 -6.29 9.78
N TYR A 173 -9.03 -6.67 8.83
CA TYR A 173 -10.26 -5.96 8.50
C TYR A 173 -11.42 -6.93 8.32
N ASN A 174 -12.63 -6.37 8.38
CA ASN A 174 -13.83 -7.09 7.95
C ASN A 174 -13.88 -7.08 6.42
N THR A 175 -13.73 -8.24 5.79
CA THR A 175 -13.51 -8.33 4.34
C THR A 175 -14.64 -9.01 3.57
N LEU A 176 -14.84 -8.59 2.32
CA LEU A 176 -15.64 -9.32 1.33
C LEU A 176 -14.79 -9.61 0.08
N LYS A 177 -14.59 -10.89 -0.26
CA LYS A 177 -13.80 -11.33 -1.43
C LYS A 177 -14.68 -11.45 -2.66
N VAL A 178 -14.37 -10.67 -3.70
CA VAL A 178 -15.11 -10.62 -4.96
C VAL A 178 -14.19 -11.04 -6.12
N ARG A 179 -14.53 -12.12 -6.81
CA ARG A 179 -13.83 -12.54 -8.05
C ARG A 179 -14.57 -12.00 -9.26
N VAL A 180 -13.88 -11.28 -10.14
CA VAL A 180 -14.40 -10.88 -11.45
C VAL A 180 -13.90 -11.85 -12.51
N THR A 181 -14.83 -12.61 -13.08
CA THR A 181 -14.61 -13.54 -14.17
C THR A 181 -15.21 -13.02 -15.47
N ALA A 182 -14.64 -13.40 -16.60
CA ALA A 182 -15.23 -13.21 -17.90
C ALA A 182 -14.85 -14.41 -18.77
N SER A 183 -15.73 -14.82 -19.69
CA SER A 183 -15.43 -15.86 -20.67
C SER A 183 -14.22 -15.49 -21.53
N ASP A 184 -13.52 -16.50 -22.04
CA ASP A 184 -12.38 -16.25 -22.91
C ASP A 184 -12.79 -15.53 -24.21
N GLU A 185 -14.01 -15.77 -24.70
CA GLU A 185 -14.58 -15.02 -25.85
C GLU A 185 -14.70 -13.52 -25.55
N GLU A 186 -15.25 -13.15 -24.39
CA GLU A 186 -15.39 -11.74 -23.98
C GLU A 186 -14.04 -11.08 -23.71
N ARG A 187 -13.11 -11.82 -23.09
CA ARG A 187 -11.73 -11.35 -22.91
C ARG A 187 -11.09 -11.11 -24.28
N GLN A 188 -11.23 -12.02 -25.24
CA GLN A 188 -10.71 -11.87 -26.60
C GLN A 188 -11.36 -10.70 -27.35
N ARG A 189 -12.67 -10.47 -27.20
CA ARG A 189 -13.36 -9.27 -27.73
C ARG A 189 -12.76 -7.98 -27.20
N ARG A 190 -12.27 -7.99 -25.95
CA ARG A 190 -11.53 -6.87 -25.33
C ARG A 190 -10.06 -6.84 -25.73
N GLY A 191 -9.65 -7.64 -26.72
CA GLY A 191 -8.30 -7.77 -27.26
C GLY A 191 -7.38 -8.60 -26.37
N PHE A 192 -7.88 -9.55 -25.59
CA PHE A 192 -7.04 -10.50 -24.86
C PHE A 192 -6.39 -11.44 -25.86
N VAL A 193 -5.08 -11.55 -25.77
CA VAL A 193 -4.27 -12.56 -26.44
C VAL A 193 -3.42 -13.17 -25.35
N PHE A 194 -3.44 -14.50 -25.24
CA PHE A 194 -2.63 -15.21 -24.27
C PHE A 194 -1.16 -14.97 -24.54
N VAL A 195 -0.43 -14.56 -23.52
CA VAL A 195 1.03 -14.37 -23.58
C VAL A 195 1.69 -15.34 -22.60
N ASP A 196 2.47 -16.25 -23.16
CA ASP A 196 3.31 -17.19 -22.43
C ASP A 196 4.31 -16.43 -21.53
N GLY A 197 4.46 -16.86 -20.28
CA GLY A 197 5.26 -16.16 -19.27
C GLY A 197 4.62 -14.91 -18.67
N ILE A 198 3.33 -14.61 -18.94
CA ILE A 198 2.57 -13.54 -18.29
C ILE A 198 1.25 -14.08 -17.73
N ASP A 199 0.45 -14.70 -18.60
CA ASP A 199 -0.91 -15.13 -18.26
C ASP A 199 -0.94 -16.51 -17.58
N ASP A 200 0.18 -17.23 -17.56
CA ASP A 200 0.46 -18.48 -16.85
C ASP A 200 1.19 -18.28 -15.51
N MET A 201 1.69 -17.07 -15.26
CA MET A 201 2.41 -16.75 -14.02
C MET A 201 1.47 -16.81 -12.81
N PRO A 202 2.03 -17.06 -11.61
CA PRO A 202 1.26 -16.96 -10.37
C PRO A 202 0.53 -15.62 -10.23
N SER A 203 1.06 -14.51 -10.79
CA SER A 203 0.43 -13.17 -10.84
C SER A 203 -0.99 -13.12 -11.40
N GLU A 204 -1.38 -14.12 -12.19
CA GLU A 204 -2.70 -14.21 -12.81
C GLU A 204 -3.48 -15.45 -12.32
N CYS A 205 -2.80 -16.57 -12.07
CA CYS A 205 -3.47 -17.86 -11.78
C CYS A 205 -3.57 -18.22 -10.28
N ALA A 206 -2.82 -17.56 -9.38
CA ALA A 206 -2.74 -17.99 -7.98
C ALA A 206 -4.05 -17.91 -7.18
N LEU A 207 -5.08 -17.27 -7.74
CA LEU A 207 -6.41 -17.14 -7.13
C LEU A 207 -7.50 -17.88 -7.91
N ASP A 208 -7.15 -18.75 -8.86
CA ASP A 208 -8.13 -19.48 -9.65
C ASP A 208 -8.94 -20.48 -8.81
N ASP A 209 -8.27 -21.22 -7.92
CA ASP A 209 -8.90 -22.19 -7.02
C ASP A 209 -9.16 -21.63 -5.61
N TYR A 210 -8.92 -20.33 -5.39
CA TYR A 210 -9.08 -19.71 -4.08
C TYR A 210 -10.56 -19.43 -3.79
N PRO A 211 -11.07 -19.67 -2.57
CA PRO A 211 -12.48 -19.46 -2.24
C PRO A 211 -12.84 -17.96 -2.12
N HIS A 212 -13.79 -17.53 -2.94
CA HIS A 212 -14.33 -16.18 -2.94
C HIS A 212 -15.77 -16.17 -2.39
N ASP A 213 -16.17 -15.06 -1.77
CA ASP A 213 -17.50 -14.94 -1.17
C ASP A 213 -18.54 -14.63 -2.25
N MET A 214 -18.13 -13.89 -3.28
CA MET A 214 -18.97 -13.55 -4.44
C MET A 214 -18.19 -13.62 -5.74
N ILE A 215 -18.89 -13.97 -6.82
CA ILE A 215 -18.34 -14.02 -8.19
C ILE A 215 -19.18 -13.08 -9.06
N ILE A 216 -18.52 -12.17 -9.76
CA ILE A 216 -19.12 -11.31 -10.79
C ILE A 216 -18.71 -11.87 -12.15
N VAL A 217 -19.68 -12.30 -12.93
CA VAL A 217 -19.51 -12.69 -14.33
C VAL A 217 -19.75 -11.45 -15.20
N ASN A 218 -18.65 -10.90 -15.71
CA ASN A 218 -18.66 -9.72 -16.58
C ASN A 218 -18.71 -10.13 -18.05
N ASP A 219 -19.75 -10.87 -18.41
CA ASP A 219 -20.06 -11.26 -19.78
C ASP A 219 -21.31 -10.55 -20.27
N SER A 220 -21.40 -10.28 -21.58
CA SER A 220 -22.55 -9.61 -22.19
C SER A 220 -23.89 -10.33 -21.98
N SER A 221 -23.85 -11.61 -21.61
CA SER A 221 -25.03 -12.44 -21.31
C SER A 221 -25.58 -12.25 -19.89
N CYS A 222 -24.85 -11.60 -19.00
CA CYS A 222 -25.20 -11.45 -17.60
C CYS A 222 -25.56 -9.99 -17.29
N ASP A 223 -26.53 -9.79 -16.39
CA ASP A 223 -26.81 -8.44 -15.87
C ASP A 223 -25.75 -8.08 -14.83
N LEU A 224 -24.84 -7.20 -15.20
CA LEU A 224 -23.79 -6.73 -14.32
C LEU A 224 -24.35 -5.84 -13.19
N ASP A 225 -25.39 -5.05 -13.47
CA ASP A 225 -25.92 -4.10 -12.50
C ASP A 225 -26.71 -4.82 -11.39
N ASP A 226 -27.40 -5.92 -11.72
CA ASP A 226 -28.02 -6.81 -10.73
C ASP A 226 -26.97 -7.52 -9.85
N GLN A 227 -25.90 -8.06 -10.47
CA GLN A 227 -24.80 -8.68 -9.73
C GLN A 227 -24.12 -7.69 -8.78
N LEU A 228 -23.84 -6.47 -9.24
CA LEU A 228 -23.27 -5.41 -8.41
C LEU A 228 -24.22 -5.00 -7.28
N SER A 229 -25.53 -4.95 -7.55
CA SER A 229 -26.54 -4.68 -6.52
C SER A 229 -26.53 -5.73 -5.41
N SER A 230 -26.35 -7.01 -5.75
CA SER A 230 -26.15 -8.09 -4.78
C SER A 230 -24.88 -7.89 -3.94
N VAL A 231 -23.77 -7.47 -4.57
CA VAL A 231 -22.53 -7.14 -3.84
C VAL A 231 -22.76 -5.98 -2.87
N VAL A 232 -23.41 -4.90 -3.31
CA VAL A 232 -23.74 -3.74 -2.46
C VAL A 232 -24.59 -4.15 -1.26
N GLN A 233 -25.60 -5.01 -1.47
CA GLN A 233 -26.43 -5.51 -0.37
C GLN A 233 -25.62 -6.30 0.67
N ASN A 234 -24.68 -7.13 0.23
CA ASN A 234 -23.81 -7.86 1.13
C ASN A 234 -22.86 -6.92 1.89
N ILE A 235 -22.25 -5.95 1.22
CA ILE A 235 -21.41 -4.93 1.88
C ILE A 235 -22.23 -4.21 2.96
N LYS A 236 -23.45 -3.78 2.66
CA LYS A 236 -24.33 -3.10 3.63
C LYS A 236 -24.75 -3.97 4.81
N ARG A 237 -24.72 -5.31 4.70
CA ARG A 237 -24.96 -6.23 5.84
C ARG A 237 -23.74 -6.39 6.73
N VAL A 238 -22.56 -6.18 6.16
CA VAL A 238 -21.25 -6.38 6.80
C VAL A 238 -20.77 -5.09 7.47
N LEU A 239 -21.26 -3.93 7.02
CA LEU A 239 -21.07 -2.59 7.62
C LEU A 239 -21.86 -2.37 8.90
#